data_AF-A0A9J7IFA1-F1
#
_entry.id   AF-A0A9J7IFA1-F1
#
_cell.length_a   1.000
_cell.length_b   1.000
_cell.length_c   1.000
_cell.angle_alpha   90.00
_cell.angle_beta   90.00
_cell.angle_gamma   90.00
#
_symmetry.space_group_name_H-M   'P 1'
#
loop_
_entity.id
_entity.type
_entity.pdbx_description
1 polymer ?
#
loop_
_entity_poly.entity_id
_entity_poly.type
_entity_poly.pdbx_seq_one_letter_code
_entity_poly.pdbx_strand_id
1 'polypeptide(L)'
;MYICAALPYEINEFHTPSCRVICWRFMHQVIVTVFVGWLSVLRFNRFQDVLYKKSDIFSVGMDSMGYGLLLLIHLIVYCENTWKSLYYIEIFNNFEMILQKFQLNLKFKLNISRLHLYTVVLYSMLALNITITFFVIYLRYIKSLNAIRLLLAQYSEFILKLKLTEYALFLVIIIVIQLHLNVFTKHYVRHTIPRLKCMPEGREQDEILHVIGILQDIHYLLISNVNNLEHYFAWSLPMLILKMFSEIVLTSYWIYFSVDFKINLYFQLYGYSVIVLHIIIVFVISCLCSKCEKLDAEFSNIFHMTKHERYNPFLNALLKEMSLQIFHQKIRFTAGGFIDVNYKLFGKFLFATVCYVVILIQFHMSV
;
A
#
# COMPACT_ATOMS: atom_id res chain seq x y z
N MET A 1 2.62 5.94 -22.92
CA MET A 1 3.24 7.26 -23.17
C MET A 1 3.41 8.12 -21.90
N TYR A 2 2.60 7.94 -20.84
CA TYR A 2 2.74 8.69 -19.57
C TYR A 2 3.62 8.03 -18.50
N ILE A 3 4.03 6.76 -18.66
CA ILE A 3 4.96 6.09 -17.72
C ILE A 3 6.42 6.26 -18.13
N CYS A 4 6.73 6.42 -19.43
CA CYS A 4 8.09 6.72 -19.88
C CYS A 4 8.47 8.20 -19.76
N ALA A 5 7.50 9.11 -19.59
CA ALA A 5 7.75 10.55 -19.38
C ALA A 5 7.70 10.97 -17.90
N ALA A 6 7.22 10.11 -17.00
CA ALA A 6 7.12 10.38 -15.56
C ALA A 6 8.32 9.84 -14.75
N LEU A 7 9.35 9.30 -15.42
CA LEU A 7 10.64 8.97 -14.83
C LEU A 7 11.70 9.95 -15.32
N PRO A 8 11.75 11.22 -14.85
CA PRO A 8 12.99 11.97 -14.89
C PRO A 8 13.83 11.55 -13.68
N TYR A 9 14.25 10.29 -13.64
CA TYR A 9 15.34 9.91 -12.74
C TYR A 9 16.66 10.18 -13.48
N GLU A 10 16.98 11.46 -13.64
CA GLU A 10 18.41 11.83 -13.60
C GLU A 10 18.82 11.68 -12.14
N ILE A 11 19.34 10.49 -11.83
CA ILE A 11 20.01 10.15 -10.58
C ILE A 11 21.35 10.88 -10.63
N ASN A 12 21.33 12.19 -10.36
CA ASN A 12 22.56 12.91 -10.02
C ASN A 12 22.59 13.08 -8.51
N GLU A 13 23.66 12.52 -7.95
CA GLU A 13 23.97 12.44 -6.54
C GLU A 13 23.86 13.79 -5.81
N PHE A 14 23.26 13.74 -4.61
CA PHE A 14 23.47 14.67 -3.51
C PHE A 14 23.57 16.18 -3.85
N HIS A 15 22.49 16.77 -4.34
CA HIS A 15 22.27 18.19 -4.10
C HIS A 15 20.82 18.48 -3.73
N THR A 16 20.64 19.28 -2.67
CA THR A 16 19.40 20.01 -2.40
C THR A 16 18.81 20.50 -3.72
N PRO A 17 17.52 20.24 -4.01
CA PRO A 17 16.95 20.53 -5.31
C PRO A 17 17.20 22.01 -5.62
N SER A 18 17.96 22.29 -6.69
CA SER A 18 18.23 23.66 -7.07
C SER A 18 16.91 24.39 -7.28
N CYS A 19 16.87 25.71 -7.02
CA CYS A 19 15.66 26.52 -7.20
C CYS A 19 15.03 26.34 -8.59
N ARG A 20 15.85 26.01 -9.62
CA ARG A 20 15.39 25.68 -10.97
C ARG A 20 14.57 24.39 -11.03
N VAL A 21 14.99 23.32 -10.34
CA VAL A 21 14.26 22.04 -10.29
C VAL A 21 12.92 22.21 -9.58
N ILE A 22 12.90 22.97 -8.48
CA ILE A 22 11.65 23.27 -7.75
C ILE A 22 10.70 24.07 -8.64
N CYS A 23 11.20 25.11 -9.31
CA CYS A 23 10.40 25.92 -10.23
C CYS A 23 9.84 25.08 -11.39
N TRP A 24 10.64 24.19 -11.99
CA TRP A 24 10.18 23.26 -13.02
C TRP A 24 9.10 22.29 -12.53
N ARG A 25 9.26 21.72 -11.33
CA ARG A 25 8.26 20.83 -10.71
C ARG A 25 6.94 21.57 -10.49
N PHE A 26 7.00 22.81 -9.99
CA PHE A 26 5.84 23.65 -9.78
C PHE A 26 5.14 23.99 -11.10
N MET A 27 5.88 24.44 -12.11
CA MET A 27 5.34 24.75 -13.44
C MET A 27 4.67 23.54 -14.07
N HIS A 28 5.30 22.36 -14.01
CA HIS A 28 4.72 21.13 -14.52
C HIS A 28 3.43 20.76 -13.77
N GLN A 29 3.39 20.93 -12.44
CA GLN A 29 2.19 20.69 -11.64
C GLN A 29 1.03 21.63 -12.02
N VAL A 30 1.31 22.92 -12.27
CA VAL A 30 0.31 23.87 -12.75
C VAL A 30 -0.23 23.44 -14.11
N ILE A 31 0.65 23.08 -15.06
CA ILE A 31 0.26 22.62 -16.40
C ILE A 31 -0.64 21.38 -16.31
N VAL A 32 -0.26 20.38 -15.51
CA VAL A 32 -1.05 19.17 -15.29
C VAL A 32 -2.41 19.50 -14.69
N THR A 33 -2.46 20.39 -13.70
CA THR A 33 -3.73 20.78 -13.05
C THR A 33 -4.66 21.51 -14.01
N VAL A 34 -4.14 22.44 -14.82
CA VAL A 34 -4.91 23.15 -15.85
C VAL A 34 -5.42 22.18 -16.92
N PHE A 35 -4.57 21.25 -17.37
CA PHE A 35 -4.95 20.24 -18.35
C PHE A 35 -6.04 19.29 -17.82
N VAL A 36 -5.91 18.83 -16.57
CA VAL A 36 -6.94 18.03 -15.89
C VAL A 36 -8.24 18.81 -15.73
N GLY A 37 -8.17 20.09 -15.36
CA GLY A 37 -9.33 20.98 -15.29
C GLY A 37 -10.03 21.12 -16.63
N TRP A 38 -9.27 21.32 -17.71
CA TRP A 38 -9.81 21.39 -19.07
C TRP A 38 -10.50 20.10 -19.52
N LEU A 39 -9.88 18.94 -19.26
CA LEU A 39 -10.49 17.63 -19.53
C LEU A 39 -11.79 17.43 -18.74
N SER A 40 -11.86 17.94 -17.51
CA SER A 40 -13.05 17.89 -16.66
C SER A 40 -14.19 18.70 -17.26
N VAL A 41 -13.93 19.94 -17.65
CA VAL A 41 -14.91 20.82 -18.31
C VAL A 41 -15.42 20.17 -19.61
N LEU A 42 -14.53 19.59 -20.41
CA LEU A 42 -14.92 18.87 -21.62
C LEU A 42 -15.81 17.65 -21.36
N ARG A 43 -15.56 16.92 -20.26
CA ARG A 43 -16.41 15.78 -19.86
C ARG A 43 -17.79 16.27 -19.44
N PHE A 44 -17.88 17.22 -18.52
CA PHE A 44 -19.17 17.68 -18.01
C PHE A 44 -20.04 18.33 -19.08
N ASN A 45 -19.45 19.19 -19.93
CA ASN A 45 -20.21 19.93 -20.95
C ASN A 45 -20.69 19.07 -22.13
N ARG A 46 -20.06 17.93 -22.44
CA ARG A 46 -20.44 17.09 -23.61
C ARG A 46 -21.06 15.73 -23.25
N PHE A 47 -21.02 15.31 -21.98
CA PHE A 47 -21.43 13.96 -21.57
C PHE A 47 -22.82 13.92 -20.91
N GLN A 48 -23.22 15.00 -20.24
CA GLN A 48 -24.57 15.10 -19.64
C GLN A 48 -25.68 14.95 -20.67
N ASP A 49 -25.47 15.46 -21.90
CA ASP A 49 -26.50 15.43 -22.95
C ASP A 49 -26.68 14.06 -23.65
N VAL A 50 -25.70 13.14 -23.53
CA VAL A 50 -25.66 11.91 -24.35
C VAL A 50 -26.02 10.65 -23.57
N LEU A 51 -25.65 10.54 -22.29
CA LEU A 51 -25.83 9.30 -21.52
C LEU A 51 -26.99 9.31 -20.54
N TYR A 52 -27.42 10.47 -20.08
CA TYR A 52 -28.47 10.58 -19.07
C TYR A 52 -29.70 11.24 -19.70
N LYS A 53 -30.88 10.63 -19.54
CA LYS A 53 -32.12 11.36 -19.80
C LYS A 53 -32.13 12.57 -18.85
N LYS A 54 -32.58 13.72 -19.35
CA LYS A 54 -32.60 15.05 -18.70
C LYS A 54 -33.24 15.07 -17.28
N SER A 55 -33.84 13.97 -16.82
CA SER A 55 -34.54 13.83 -15.54
C SER A 55 -33.80 13.02 -14.46
N ASP A 56 -32.68 12.33 -14.75
CA ASP A 56 -31.99 11.51 -13.73
C ASP A 56 -30.82 12.26 -13.08
N ILE A 57 -31.17 13.23 -12.22
CA ILE A 57 -30.21 14.09 -11.50
C ILE A 57 -29.32 13.28 -10.56
N PHE A 58 -29.86 12.21 -9.97
CA PHE A 58 -29.14 11.39 -8.98
C PHE A 58 -27.99 10.62 -9.61
N SER A 59 -28.25 9.90 -10.71
CA SER A 59 -27.19 9.13 -11.40
C SER A 59 -26.09 10.05 -11.97
N VAL A 60 -26.46 11.25 -12.43
CA VAL A 60 -25.49 12.28 -12.86
C VAL A 60 -24.61 12.74 -11.70
N GLY A 61 -25.21 13.03 -10.53
CA GLY A 61 -24.47 13.41 -9.33
C GLY A 61 -23.48 12.34 -8.89
N MET A 62 -23.90 11.07 -8.91
CA MET A 62 -23.06 9.93 -8.52
C MET A 62 -21.88 9.70 -9.49
N ASP A 63 -22.07 9.78 -10.81
CA ASP A 63 -20.95 9.69 -11.78
C ASP A 63 -19.99 10.88 -11.64
N SER A 64 -20.53 12.07 -11.42
CA SER A 64 -19.74 13.30 -11.21
C SER A 64 -18.84 13.17 -9.98
N MET A 65 -19.38 12.64 -8.87
CA MET A 65 -18.62 12.38 -7.65
C MET A 65 -17.52 11.34 -7.87
N GLY A 66 -17.84 10.22 -8.54
CA GLY A 66 -16.86 9.17 -8.84
C GLY A 66 -15.70 9.68 -9.71
N TYR A 67 -15.99 10.48 -10.73
CA TYR A 67 -14.97 11.08 -11.57
C TYR A 67 -14.16 12.18 -10.87
N GLY A 68 -14.81 13.04 -10.07
CA GLY A 68 -14.12 14.05 -9.27
C GLY A 68 -13.13 13.42 -8.30
N LEU A 69 -13.52 12.33 -7.65
CA LEU A 69 -12.64 11.56 -6.76
C LEU A 69 -11.45 10.96 -7.52
N LEU A 70 -11.68 10.37 -8.72
CA LEU A 70 -10.62 9.84 -9.57
C LEU A 70 -9.55 10.89 -9.90
N LEU A 71 -9.98 12.09 -10.31
CA LEU A 71 -9.07 13.19 -10.63
C LEU A 71 -8.29 13.68 -9.41
N LEU A 72 -8.97 13.84 -8.29
CA LEU A 72 -8.34 14.26 -7.04
C LEU A 72 -7.22 13.30 -6.65
N ILE A 73 -7.47 11.99 -6.74
CA ILE A 73 -6.45 10.99 -6.41
C ILE A 73 -5.27 11.06 -7.37
N HIS A 74 -5.49 11.25 -8.67
CA HIS A 74 -4.39 11.40 -9.61
C HIS A 74 -3.52 12.61 -9.31
N LEU A 75 -4.13 13.75 -8.96
CA LEU A 75 -3.39 14.92 -8.52
C LEU A 75 -2.57 14.62 -7.27
N ILE A 76 -3.14 13.91 -6.28
CA ILE A 76 -2.44 13.52 -5.06
C ILE A 76 -1.27 12.59 -5.36
N VAL A 77 -1.48 11.51 -6.11
CA VAL A 77 -0.42 10.55 -6.49
C VAL A 77 0.69 11.25 -7.26
N TYR A 78 0.33 12.14 -8.19
CA TYR A 78 1.29 12.94 -8.93
C TYR A 78 2.10 13.87 -8.02
N CYS A 79 1.44 14.54 -7.07
CA CYS A 79 2.10 15.40 -6.09
C CYS A 79 3.05 14.58 -5.20
N GLU A 80 2.61 13.45 -4.66
CA GLU A 80 3.46 12.61 -3.80
C GLU A 80 4.69 12.10 -4.55
N ASN A 81 4.53 11.58 -5.77
CA ASN A 81 5.66 11.11 -6.57
C ASN A 81 6.66 12.23 -6.87
N THR A 82 6.19 13.48 -7.06
CA THR A 82 7.05 14.62 -7.39
C THR A 82 7.74 15.20 -6.17
N TRP A 83 7.03 15.35 -5.05
CA TRP A 83 7.51 16.07 -3.86
C TRP A 83 8.15 15.15 -2.82
N LYS A 84 7.78 13.87 -2.78
CA LYS A 84 8.25 12.90 -1.78
C LYS A 84 9.28 11.92 -2.34
N SER A 85 9.90 12.23 -3.49
CA SER A 85 10.91 11.38 -4.13
C SER A 85 12.12 11.08 -3.24
N LEU A 86 12.44 11.95 -2.29
CA LEU A 86 13.55 11.74 -1.34
C LEU A 86 13.28 10.56 -0.41
N TYR A 87 12.07 10.46 0.16
CA TYR A 87 11.68 9.33 1.00
C TYR A 87 11.77 8.01 0.25
N TYR A 88 11.43 8.01 -1.05
CA TYR A 88 11.58 6.83 -1.90
C TYR A 88 13.04 6.34 -1.93
N ILE A 89 14.00 7.24 -2.16
CA ILE A 89 15.43 6.91 -2.18
C ILE A 89 15.90 6.38 -0.81
N GLU A 90 15.50 7.05 0.28
CA GLU A 90 15.85 6.62 1.63
C GLU A 90 15.32 5.22 1.96
N ILE A 91 14.10 4.88 1.51
CA ILE A 91 13.52 3.54 1.69
C ILE A 91 14.42 2.47 1.07
N PHE A 92 14.88 2.69 -0.18
CA PHE A 92 15.78 1.76 -0.86
C PHE A 92 17.14 1.66 -0.18
N ASN A 93 17.73 2.80 0.19
CA ASN A 93 19.03 2.83 0.87
C ASN A 93 18.99 2.06 2.19
N ASN A 94 17.95 2.27 3.00
CA ASN A 94 17.78 1.53 4.25
C ASN A 94 17.56 0.03 4.02
N PHE A 95 16.80 -0.38 2.99
CA PHE A 95 16.69 -1.80 2.65
C PHE A 95 18.04 -2.39 2.24
N GLU A 96 18.82 -1.67 1.45
CA GLU A 96 20.17 -2.11 1.07
C GLU A 96 21.09 -2.23 2.30
N MET A 97 21.06 -1.27 3.21
CA MET A 97 21.81 -1.34 4.47
C MET A 97 21.41 -2.54 5.31
N ILE A 98 20.11 -2.85 5.39
CA ILE A 98 19.62 -4.06 6.08
C ILE A 98 20.17 -5.32 5.41
N LEU A 99 20.12 -5.40 4.07
CA LEU A 99 20.65 -6.53 3.31
C LEU A 99 22.15 -6.72 3.56
N GLN A 100 22.93 -5.64 3.56
CA GLN A 100 24.36 -5.65 3.84
C GLN A 100 24.64 -6.14 5.27
N LYS A 101 23.88 -5.67 6.28
CA LYS A 101 24.03 -6.14 7.68
C LYS A 101 23.70 -7.64 7.83
N PHE A 102 22.69 -8.15 7.12
CA PHE A 102 22.38 -9.59 7.12
C PHE A 102 23.51 -10.43 6.51
N GLN A 103 24.08 -9.99 5.39
CA GLN A 103 25.09 -10.75 4.65
C GLN A 103 26.47 -10.69 5.32
N LEU A 104 26.93 -9.48 5.65
CA LEU A 104 28.29 -9.27 6.16
C LEU A 104 28.40 -9.64 7.64
N ASN A 105 27.43 -9.22 8.46
CA ASN A 105 27.57 -9.33 9.92
C ASN A 105 26.94 -10.61 10.46
N LEU A 106 25.77 -11.01 9.96
CA LEU A 106 25.05 -12.19 10.45
C LEU A 106 25.34 -13.46 9.64
N LYS A 107 26.06 -13.34 8.52
CA LYS A 107 26.36 -14.43 7.56
C LYS A 107 25.11 -15.22 7.16
N PHE A 108 23.95 -14.56 7.15
CA PHE A 108 22.66 -15.19 6.94
C PHE A 108 22.08 -14.76 5.61
N LYS A 109 21.92 -15.72 4.69
CA LYS A 109 21.40 -15.44 3.34
C LYS A 109 19.87 -15.38 3.39
N LEU A 110 19.31 -14.25 2.95
CA LEU A 110 17.86 -14.09 2.85
C LEU A 110 17.29 -15.01 1.76
N ASN A 111 16.19 -15.68 2.07
CA ASN A 111 15.51 -16.57 1.15
C ASN A 111 14.65 -15.74 0.18
N ILE A 112 15.21 -15.47 -1.00
CA ILE A 112 14.58 -14.72 -2.08
C ILE A 112 13.37 -15.47 -2.66
N SER A 113 13.29 -16.80 -2.53
CA SER A 113 12.18 -17.59 -3.11
C SER A 113 10.82 -17.21 -2.53
N ARG A 114 10.74 -16.87 -1.25
CA ARG A 114 9.49 -16.40 -0.62
C ARG A 114 9.08 -15.02 -1.12
N LEU A 115 10.06 -14.11 -1.28
CA LEU A 115 9.83 -12.80 -1.86
C LEU A 115 9.29 -12.93 -3.29
N HIS A 116 9.90 -13.79 -4.09
CA HIS A 116 9.44 -14.07 -5.45
C HIS A 116 8.01 -14.61 -5.47
N LEU A 117 7.67 -15.56 -4.60
CA LEU A 117 6.31 -16.11 -4.52
C LEU A 117 5.27 -15.02 -4.22
N TYR A 118 5.49 -14.19 -3.19
CA TYR A 118 4.56 -13.11 -2.85
C TYR A 118 4.46 -12.07 -3.96
N THR A 119 5.57 -11.74 -4.60
CA THR A 119 5.64 -10.81 -5.73
C THR A 119 4.84 -11.33 -6.93
N VAL A 120 4.99 -12.62 -7.27
CA VAL A 120 4.22 -13.28 -8.32
C VAL A 120 2.72 -13.27 -8.01
N VAL A 121 2.33 -13.51 -6.75
CA VAL A 121 0.91 -13.44 -6.34
C VAL A 121 0.35 -12.02 -6.49
N LEU A 122 1.08 -10.99 -6.07
CA LEU A 122 0.64 -9.61 -6.23
C LEU A 122 0.50 -9.21 -7.71
N TYR A 123 1.49 -9.56 -8.54
CA TYR A 123 1.43 -9.28 -9.98
C TYR A 123 0.37 -10.11 -10.70
N SER A 124 0.11 -11.35 -10.29
CA SER A 124 -0.97 -12.15 -10.90
C SER A 124 -2.35 -11.58 -10.58
N MET A 125 -2.55 -11.05 -9.36
CA MET A 125 -3.76 -10.30 -9.00
C MET A 125 -3.93 -9.03 -9.83
N LEU A 126 -2.84 -8.29 -10.07
CA LEU A 126 -2.87 -7.11 -10.92
C LEU A 126 -3.18 -7.50 -12.38
N ALA A 127 -2.54 -8.53 -12.90
CA ALA A 127 -2.78 -9.05 -14.26
C ALA A 127 -4.24 -9.49 -14.44
N LEU A 128 -4.80 -10.22 -13.48
CA LEU A 128 -6.20 -10.64 -13.51
C LEU A 128 -7.16 -9.43 -13.53
N ASN A 129 -6.86 -8.39 -12.74
CA ASN A 129 -7.60 -7.13 -12.78
C ASN A 129 -7.55 -6.48 -14.17
N ILE A 130 -6.37 -6.40 -14.78
CA ILE A 130 -6.20 -5.83 -16.13
C ILE A 130 -6.98 -6.65 -17.15
N THR A 131 -6.91 -7.98 -17.10
CA THR A 131 -7.60 -8.87 -18.05
C THR A 131 -9.11 -8.70 -17.98
N ILE A 132 -9.70 -8.68 -16.77
CA ILE A 132 -11.14 -8.45 -16.59
C ILE A 132 -11.54 -7.08 -17.14
N THR A 133 -10.73 -6.08 -16.86
CA THR A 133 -10.96 -4.71 -17.34
C THR A 133 -10.90 -4.63 -18.87
N PHE A 134 -9.89 -5.24 -19.48
CA PHE A 134 -9.68 -5.25 -20.93
C PHE A 134 -10.78 -6.03 -21.66
N PHE A 135 -11.23 -7.15 -21.10
CA PHE A 135 -12.37 -7.91 -21.63
C PHE A 135 -13.65 -7.05 -21.70
N VAL A 136 -13.87 -6.19 -20.70
CA VAL A 136 -15.04 -5.30 -20.68
C VAL A 136 -14.89 -4.13 -21.64
N ILE A 137 -13.67 -3.62 -21.81
CA ILE A 137 -13.36 -2.66 -22.88
C ILE A 137 -13.72 -3.26 -24.23
N TYR A 138 -13.31 -4.49 -24.50
CA TYR A 138 -13.61 -5.18 -25.75
C TYR A 138 -15.13 -5.31 -25.98
N LEU A 139 -15.88 -5.77 -24.97
CA LEU A 139 -17.35 -5.87 -25.06
C LEU A 139 -18.05 -4.51 -25.26
N ARG A 140 -17.55 -3.44 -24.64
CA ARG A 140 -18.08 -2.08 -24.81
C ARG A 140 -17.66 -1.42 -26.12
N TYR A 141 -16.45 -1.70 -26.59
CA TYR A 141 -15.86 -1.15 -27.81
C TYR A 141 -16.68 -1.57 -29.05
N ILE A 142 -17.12 -2.83 -29.08
CA ILE A 142 -18.00 -3.35 -30.14
C ILE A 142 -19.32 -2.56 -30.24
N LYS A 143 -19.76 -1.90 -29.16
CA LYS A 143 -21.08 -1.25 -29.07
C LYS A 143 -21.06 0.29 -29.03
N SER A 144 -19.92 0.97 -28.87
CA SER A 144 -19.91 2.41 -28.58
C SER A 144 -18.92 3.23 -29.42
N LEU A 145 -19.34 4.40 -29.90
CA LEU A 145 -18.54 5.37 -30.67
C LEU A 145 -17.42 6.08 -29.88
N ASN A 146 -17.32 5.93 -28.56
CA ASN A 146 -16.41 6.71 -27.70
C ASN A 146 -15.22 5.91 -27.13
N ALA A 147 -14.53 5.14 -27.97
CA ALA A 147 -13.43 4.25 -27.57
C ALA A 147 -12.27 4.94 -26.84
N ILE A 148 -11.83 6.11 -27.30
CA ILE A 148 -10.67 6.83 -26.76
C ILE A 148 -10.88 7.21 -25.28
N ARG A 149 -12.11 7.59 -24.92
CA ARG A 149 -12.44 8.01 -23.55
C ARG A 149 -12.44 6.82 -22.58
N LEU A 150 -12.97 5.69 -23.03
CA LEU A 150 -12.97 4.45 -22.25
C LEU A 150 -11.52 4.00 -21.99
N LEU A 151 -10.66 4.09 -23.00
CA LEU A 151 -9.23 3.80 -22.85
C LEU A 151 -8.53 4.72 -21.84
N LEU A 152 -8.83 6.02 -21.87
CA LEU A 152 -8.24 6.99 -20.94
C LEU A 152 -8.66 6.73 -19.48
N ALA A 153 -9.95 6.47 -19.24
CA ALA A 153 -10.46 6.15 -17.90
C ALA A 153 -9.82 4.86 -17.36
N GLN A 154 -9.64 3.86 -18.21
CA GLN A 154 -9.03 2.59 -17.78
C GLN A 154 -7.53 2.69 -17.56
N TYR A 155 -6.85 3.50 -18.36
CA TYR A 155 -5.45 3.84 -18.12
C TYR A 155 -5.25 4.52 -16.76
N SER A 156 -6.17 5.42 -16.42
CA SER A 156 -6.22 6.13 -15.14
C SER A 156 -6.41 5.14 -13.96
N GLU A 157 -7.39 4.23 -14.03
CA GLU A 157 -7.57 3.18 -13.01
C GLU A 157 -6.36 2.24 -12.89
N PHE A 158 -5.71 1.91 -14.01
CA PHE A 158 -4.51 1.08 -14.00
C PHE A 158 -3.35 1.72 -13.23
N ILE A 159 -3.12 3.03 -13.41
CA ILE A 159 -2.09 3.76 -12.66
C ILE A 159 -2.35 3.70 -11.15
N LEU A 160 -3.61 3.87 -10.72
CA LEU A 160 -3.96 3.81 -9.30
C LEU A 160 -3.71 2.43 -8.70
N LYS A 161 -4.06 1.37 -9.44
CA LYS A 161 -3.78 -0.02 -9.02
C LYS A 161 -2.29 -0.31 -8.96
N LEU A 162 -1.49 0.20 -9.90
CA LEU A 162 -0.02 0.11 -9.85
C LEU A 162 0.54 0.77 -8.59
N LYS A 163 0.06 1.97 -8.23
CA LYS A 163 0.50 2.67 -7.01
C LYS A 163 0.21 1.87 -5.75
N LEU A 164 -0.92 1.18 -5.73
CA LEU A 164 -1.30 0.31 -4.62
C LEU A 164 -0.47 -0.99 -4.58
N THR A 165 -0.14 -1.56 -5.73
CA THR A 165 0.78 -2.70 -5.84
C THR A 165 2.19 -2.32 -5.39
N GLU A 166 2.68 -1.12 -5.73
CA GLU A 166 3.95 -0.57 -5.25
C GLU A 166 3.99 -0.59 -3.70
N TYR A 167 2.94 -0.06 -3.05
CA TYR A 167 2.81 -0.11 -1.60
C TYR A 167 2.84 -1.55 -1.04
N ALA A 168 2.06 -2.45 -1.64
CA ALA A 168 2.01 -3.84 -1.21
C ALA A 168 3.37 -4.57 -1.35
N LEU A 169 4.15 -4.25 -2.39
CA LEU A 169 5.49 -4.83 -2.58
C LEU A 169 6.44 -4.42 -1.46
N PHE A 170 6.43 -3.15 -1.04
CA PHE A 170 7.24 -2.72 0.10
C PHE A 170 6.85 -3.43 1.40
N LEU A 171 5.55 -3.63 1.65
CA LEU A 171 5.10 -4.41 2.81
C LEU A 171 5.60 -5.85 2.75
N VAL A 172 5.55 -6.50 1.58
CA VAL A 172 6.08 -7.86 1.40
C VAL A 172 7.57 -7.92 1.72
N ILE A 173 8.36 -6.94 1.28
CA ILE A 173 9.81 -6.87 1.59
C ILE A 173 9.99 -6.78 3.11
N ILE A 174 9.26 -5.90 3.79
CA ILE A 174 9.30 -5.77 5.26
C ILE A 174 8.95 -7.09 5.95
N ILE A 175 7.87 -7.77 5.52
CA ILE A 175 7.45 -9.08 6.05
C ILE A 175 8.56 -10.12 5.90
N VAL A 176 9.17 -10.19 4.72
CA VAL A 176 10.24 -11.15 4.45
C VAL A 176 11.44 -10.87 5.36
N ILE A 177 11.85 -9.61 5.52
CA ILE A 177 12.96 -9.25 6.41
C ILE A 177 12.61 -9.60 7.86
N GLN A 178 11.45 -9.19 8.37
CA GLN A 178 11.00 -9.50 9.74
C GLN A 178 10.92 -11.00 10.00
N LEU A 179 10.45 -11.79 9.03
CA LEU A 179 10.38 -13.23 9.16
C LEU A 179 11.78 -13.85 9.31
N HIS A 180 12.75 -13.40 8.52
CA HIS A 180 14.13 -13.87 8.64
C HIS A 180 14.78 -13.41 9.94
N LEU A 181 14.50 -12.16 10.36
CA LEU A 181 14.94 -11.62 11.64
C LEU A 181 14.43 -12.48 12.81
N ASN A 182 13.16 -12.85 12.80
CA ASN A 182 12.55 -13.70 13.84
C ASN A 182 13.14 -15.11 13.84
N VAL A 183 13.32 -15.72 12.67
CA VAL A 183 13.92 -17.06 12.55
C VAL A 183 15.35 -17.06 13.07
N PHE A 184 16.16 -16.09 12.63
CA PHE A 184 17.54 -15.94 13.07
C PHE A 184 17.60 -15.73 14.58
N THR A 185 16.83 -14.77 15.11
CA THR A 185 16.83 -14.45 16.53
C THR A 185 16.39 -15.63 17.37
N LYS A 186 15.33 -16.35 16.99
CA LYS A 186 14.87 -17.55 17.68
C LYS A 186 15.93 -18.66 17.70
N HIS A 187 16.62 -18.87 16.57
CA HIS A 187 17.70 -19.85 16.49
C HIS A 187 18.90 -19.45 17.35
N TYR A 188 19.33 -18.20 17.23
CA TYR A 188 20.45 -17.64 18.00
C TYR A 188 20.19 -17.70 19.50
N VAL A 189 19.05 -17.16 19.96
CA VAL A 189 18.58 -17.23 21.34
C VAL A 189 18.60 -18.67 21.86
N ARG A 190 18.00 -19.61 21.13
CA ARG A 190 17.90 -21.01 21.57
C ARG A 190 19.27 -21.71 21.71
N HIS A 191 20.25 -21.38 20.87
CA HIS A 191 21.56 -22.03 20.89
C HIS A 191 22.59 -21.33 21.79
N THR A 192 22.50 -20.01 21.92
CA THR A 192 23.50 -19.18 22.58
C THR A 192 23.25 -19.05 24.08
N ILE A 193 21.98 -18.99 24.51
CA ILE A 193 21.61 -18.86 25.92
C ILE A 193 22.05 -20.06 26.78
N PRO A 194 21.86 -21.32 26.37
CA PRO A 194 22.33 -22.45 27.16
C PRO A 194 23.86 -22.49 27.27
N ARG A 195 24.59 -22.00 26.26
CA ARG A 195 26.05 -21.92 26.27
C ARG A 195 26.57 -20.87 27.25
N LEU A 196 25.86 -19.74 27.35
CA LEU A 196 26.13 -18.66 28.32
C LEU A 196 26.10 -19.13 29.79
N LYS A 197 25.33 -20.18 30.13
CA LYS A 197 25.31 -20.73 31.51
C LYS A 197 26.62 -21.37 31.94
N CYS A 198 27.46 -21.79 30.99
CA CYS A 198 28.64 -22.61 31.26
C CYS A 198 29.97 -21.86 31.01
N MET A 199 29.93 -20.56 30.68
CA MET A 199 31.09 -19.85 30.14
C MET A 199 31.58 -18.72 31.06
N PRO A 200 32.91 -18.59 31.26
CA PRO A 200 33.50 -17.49 32.00
C PRO A 200 33.40 -16.16 31.24
N GLU A 201 33.40 -15.05 31.98
CA GLU A 201 33.42 -13.68 31.42
C GLU A 201 34.62 -13.50 30.47
N GLY A 202 34.39 -13.06 29.23
CA GLY A 202 35.44 -12.96 28.20
C GLY A 202 34.91 -12.66 26.78
N ARG A 203 35.77 -12.85 25.75
CA ARG A 203 35.52 -12.50 24.33
C ARG A 203 34.18 -12.95 23.75
N GLU A 204 33.67 -14.11 24.16
CA GLU A 204 32.43 -14.65 23.61
C GLU A 204 31.19 -13.85 24.06
N GLN A 205 31.25 -13.20 25.22
CA GLN A 205 30.19 -12.29 25.69
C GLN A 205 30.13 -11.02 24.83
N ASP A 206 31.29 -10.50 24.42
CA ASP A 206 31.39 -9.33 23.52
C ASP A 206 30.81 -9.65 22.13
N GLU A 207 31.02 -10.86 21.62
CA GLU A 207 30.42 -11.30 20.35
C GLU A 207 28.88 -11.35 20.44
N ILE A 208 28.34 -11.79 21.57
CA ILE A 208 26.88 -11.84 21.79
C ILE A 208 26.29 -10.43 21.86
N LEU A 209 26.95 -9.55 22.60
CA LEU A 209 26.56 -8.14 22.71
C LEU A 209 26.59 -7.46 21.35
N HIS A 210 27.61 -7.73 20.54
CA HIS A 210 27.73 -7.22 19.19
C HIS A 210 26.58 -7.71 18.28
N VAL A 211 26.22 -9.00 18.33
CA VAL A 211 25.09 -9.54 17.55
C VAL A 211 23.75 -8.92 17.98
N ILE A 212 23.53 -8.74 19.28
CA ILE A 212 22.33 -8.09 19.81
C ILE A 212 22.24 -6.64 19.32
N GLY A 213 23.36 -5.91 19.35
CA GLY A 213 23.44 -4.54 18.80
C GLY A 213 23.10 -4.49 17.31
N ILE A 214 23.59 -5.44 16.50
CA ILE A 214 23.23 -5.53 15.08
C ILE A 214 21.74 -5.78 14.89
N LEU A 215 21.12 -6.64 15.70
CA LEU A 215 19.68 -6.91 15.62
C LEU A 215 18.85 -5.67 15.96
N GLN A 216 19.29 -4.90 16.96
CA GLN A 216 18.67 -3.63 17.35
C GLN A 216 18.78 -2.60 16.21
N ASP A 217 19.95 -2.49 15.61
CA ASP A 217 20.16 -1.62 14.45
C ASP A 217 19.26 -1.99 13.25
N ILE A 218 19.14 -3.28 12.94
CA ILE A 218 18.28 -3.75 11.84
C ILE A 218 16.82 -3.41 12.15
N HIS A 219 16.39 -3.60 13.39
CA HIS A 219 15.04 -3.24 13.82
C HIS A 219 14.79 -1.73 13.73
N TYR A 220 15.76 -0.91 14.13
CA TYR A 220 15.71 0.55 13.97
C TYR A 220 15.59 0.96 12.50
N LEU A 221 16.39 0.37 11.61
CA LEU A 221 16.29 0.62 10.16
C LEU A 221 14.94 0.19 9.59
N LEU A 222 14.35 -0.90 10.08
CA LEU A 222 12.99 -1.32 9.71
C LEU A 222 11.95 -0.30 10.14
N ILE A 223 12.01 0.20 11.38
CA ILE A 223 11.08 1.24 11.86
C ILE A 223 11.24 2.52 11.04
N SER A 224 12.48 2.94 10.80
CA SER A 224 12.78 4.10 9.95
C SER A 224 12.17 3.94 8.55
N ASN A 225 12.27 2.75 7.97
CA ASN A 225 11.64 2.43 6.69
C ASN A 225 10.13 2.46 6.72
N VAL A 226 9.51 1.94 7.76
CA VAL A 226 8.06 2.00 7.94
C VAL A 226 7.62 3.45 8.01
N ASN A 227 8.30 4.28 8.80
CA ASN A 227 7.99 5.71 8.91
C ASN A 227 8.15 6.42 7.56
N ASN A 228 9.26 6.19 6.83
CA ASN A 228 9.48 6.80 5.52
C ASN A 228 8.41 6.36 4.51
N LEU A 229 7.98 5.11 4.56
CA LEU A 229 6.90 4.58 3.74
C LEU A 229 5.55 5.20 4.09
N GLU A 230 5.23 5.37 5.37
CA GLU A 230 4.03 6.09 5.81
C GLU A 230 4.04 7.54 5.33
N HIS A 231 5.17 8.23 5.42
CA HIS A 231 5.28 9.60 4.93
C HIS A 231 5.12 9.67 3.41
N TYR A 232 5.72 8.73 2.66
CA TYR A 232 5.62 8.67 1.21
C TYR A 232 4.18 8.43 0.72
N PHE A 233 3.44 7.53 1.37
CA PHE A 233 2.06 7.17 1.00
C PHE A 233 0.98 7.87 1.83
N ALA A 234 1.34 8.88 2.64
CA ALA A 234 0.45 9.47 3.64
C ALA A 234 -0.90 9.94 3.05
N TRP A 235 -0.92 10.42 1.81
CA TRP A 235 -2.11 11.00 1.18
C TRP A 235 -2.72 10.05 0.15
N SER A 236 -1.90 9.35 -0.65
CA SER A 236 -2.42 8.39 -1.63
C SER A 236 -3.12 7.21 -0.98
N LEU A 237 -2.59 6.62 0.10
CA LEU A 237 -3.17 5.40 0.67
C LEU A 237 -4.60 5.61 1.22
N PRO A 238 -4.89 6.63 2.06
CA PRO A 238 -6.26 6.91 2.48
C PRO A 238 -7.20 7.19 1.29
N MET A 239 -6.73 7.95 0.31
CA MET A 239 -7.53 8.34 -0.84
C MET A 239 -7.80 7.18 -1.81
N LEU A 240 -6.86 6.24 -1.95
CA LEU A 240 -7.05 4.99 -2.69
C LEU A 240 -8.04 4.07 -1.97
N ILE A 241 -8.00 4.00 -0.64
CA ILE A 241 -9.01 3.26 0.14
C ILE A 241 -10.38 3.89 -0.02
N LEU A 242 -10.48 5.23 0.06
CA LEU A 242 -11.73 5.96 -0.17
C LEU A 242 -12.26 5.76 -1.59
N LYS A 243 -11.38 5.72 -2.60
CA LYS A 243 -11.75 5.39 -3.98
C LYS A 243 -12.39 4.03 -4.09
N MET A 244 -11.73 3.00 -3.57
CA MET A 244 -12.24 1.64 -3.62
C MET A 244 -13.58 1.53 -2.88
N PHE A 245 -13.73 2.23 -1.75
CA PHE A 245 -15.00 2.34 -1.04
C PHE A 245 -16.10 2.94 -1.94
N SER A 246 -15.86 4.12 -2.50
CA SER A 246 -16.83 4.81 -3.36
C SER A 246 -17.17 4.01 -4.62
N GLU A 247 -16.20 3.31 -5.20
CA GLU A 247 -16.41 2.45 -6.37
C GLU A 247 -17.25 1.23 -6.06
N ILE A 248 -17.02 0.55 -4.92
CA ILE A 248 -17.86 -0.58 -4.53
C ILE A 248 -19.28 -0.10 -4.34
N VAL A 249 -19.47 0.99 -3.59
CA VAL A 249 -20.79 1.57 -3.31
C VAL A 249 -21.52 1.96 -4.61
N LEU A 250 -20.84 2.68 -5.51
CA LEU A 250 -21.40 3.10 -6.80
C LEU A 250 -21.69 1.90 -7.71
N THR A 251 -20.78 0.94 -7.79
CA THR A 251 -20.95 -0.26 -8.62
C THR A 251 -22.10 -1.12 -8.11
N SER A 252 -22.26 -1.26 -6.79
CA SER A 252 -23.40 -1.95 -6.19
C SER A 252 -24.73 -1.29 -6.55
N TYR A 253 -24.81 0.05 -6.52
CA TYR A 253 -25.98 0.78 -7.00
C TYR A 253 -26.26 0.50 -8.48
N TRP A 254 -25.25 0.55 -9.35
CA TRP A 254 -25.41 0.25 -10.77
C TRP A 254 -25.85 -1.18 -11.05
N ILE A 255 -25.37 -2.15 -10.26
CA ILE A 255 -25.83 -3.54 -10.36
C ILE A 255 -27.31 -3.62 -10.00
N TYR A 256 -27.73 -3.00 -8.90
CA TYR A 256 -29.15 -2.97 -8.51
C TYR A 256 -30.03 -2.36 -9.60
N PHE A 257 -29.65 -1.18 -10.10
CA PHE A 257 -30.33 -0.52 -11.22
C PHE A 257 -30.38 -1.41 -12.47
N SER A 258 -29.29 -2.11 -12.78
CA SER A 258 -29.24 -2.99 -13.94
C SER A 258 -30.16 -4.21 -13.84
N VAL A 259 -30.47 -4.67 -12.63
CA VAL A 259 -31.44 -5.76 -12.40
C VAL A 259 -32.85 -5.26 -12.63
N ASP A 260 -33.19 -4.09 -12.07
CA ASP A 260 -34.53 -3.50 -12.17
C ASP A 260 -34.93 -3.21 -13.63
N PHE A 261 -34.00 -2.64 -14.41
CA PHE A 261 -34.21 -2.35 -15.84
C PHE A 261 -33.91 -3.53 -16.79
N LYS A 262 -33.71 -4.75 -16.26
CA LYS A 262 -33.42 -5.97 -17.05
C LYS A 262 -32.29 -5.80 -18.06
N ILE A 263 -31.23 -5.09 -17.66
CA ILE A 263 -30.02 -4.91 -18.48
C ILE A 263 -29.29 -6.26 -18.60
N ASN A 264 -28.52 -6.42 -19.67
CA ASN A 264 -27.82 -7.66 -20.01
C ASN A 264 -26.92 -8.19 -18.86
N LEU A 265 -27.03 -9.50 -18.59
CA LEU A 265 -26.33 -10.25 -17.53
C LEU A 265 -24.81 -10.00 -17.51
N TYR A 266 -24.17 -9.81 -18.66
CA TYR A 266 -22.73 -9.55 -18.74
C TYR A 266 -22.29 -8.29 -17.98
N PHE A 267 -23.12 -7.24 -17.93
CA PHE A 267 -22.81 -6.03 -17.16
C PHE A 267 -22.90 -6.26 -15.65
N GLN A 268 -23.85 -7.10 -15.22
CA GLN A 268 -24.00 -7.50 -13.82
C GLN A 268 -22.79 -8.32 -13.36
N LEU A 269 -22.43 -9.36 -14.12
CA LEU A 269 -21.25 -10.20 -13.84
C LEU A 269 -19.96 -9.38 -13.75
N TYR A 270 -19.81 -8.39 -14.63
CA TYR A 270 -18.70 -7.45 -14.54
C TYR A 270 -18.73 -6.67 -13.22
N GLY A 271 -19.85 -6.05 -12.87
CA GLY A 271 -19.98 -5.31 -11.62
C GLY A 271 -19.60 -6.16 -10.40
N TYR A 272 -20.11 -7.39 -10.32
CA TYR A 272 -19.76 -8.32 -9.26
C TYR A 272 -18.26 -8.64 -9.23
N SER A 273 -17.65 -8.91 -10.40
CA SER A 273 -16.21 -9.17 -10.49
C SER A 273 -15.37 -8.01 -9.97
N VAL A 274 -15.75 -6.76 -10.30
CA VAL A 274 -15.07 -5.55 -9.87
C VAL A 274 -15.17 -5.37 -8.36
N ILE A 275 -16.36 -5.56 -7.78
CA ILE A 275 -16.57 -5.47 -6.33
C ILE A 275 -15.70 -6.50 -5.61
N VAL A 276 -15.73 -7.76 -6.05
CA VAL A 276 -14.94 -8.85 -5.44
C VAL A 276 -13.45 -8.51 -5.48
N LEU A 277 -12.93 -8.02 -6.62
CA LEU A 277 -11.52 -7.67 -6.73
C LEU A 277 -11.11 -6.54 -5.79
N HIS A 278 -11.90 -5.48 -5.67
CA HIS A 278 -11.60 -4.39 -4.75
C HIS A 278 -11.61 -4.86 -3.29
N ILE A 279 -12.57 -5.71 -2.91
CA ILE A 279 -12.59 -6.32 -1.57
C ILE A 279 -11.34 -7.16 -1.32
N ILE A 280 -10.93 -7.99 -2.28
CA ILE A 280 -9.71 -8.81 -2.15
C ILE A 280 -8.47 -7.92 -2.02
N ILE A 281 -8.37 -6.82 -2.79
CA ILE A 281 -7.25 -5.88 -2.71
C ILE A 281 -7.14 -5.25 -1.31
N VAL A 282 -8.25 -4.70 -0.78
CA VAL A 282 -8.27 -4.10 0.56
C VAL A 282 -7.96 -5.15 1.63
N PHE A 283 -8.47 -6.38 1.46
CA PHE A 283 -8.17 -7.51 2.33
C PHE A 283 -6.68 -7.85 2.33
N VAL A 284 -6.04 -7.97 1.15
CA VAL A 284 -4.62 -8.31 1.01
C VAL A 284 -3.76 -7.26 1.70
N ILE A 285 -4.01 -5.97 1.49
CA ILE A 285 -3.25 -4.89 2.14
C ILE A 285 -3.41 -4.95 3.66
N SER A 286 -4.64 -5.08 4.14
CA SER A 286 -4.93 -5.18 5.58
C SER A 286 -4.28 -6.42 6.20
N CYS A 287 -4.22 -7.53 5.45
CA CYS A 287 -3.56 -8.77 5.85
C CYS A 287 -2.04 -8.60 5.94
N LEU A 288 -1.41 -7.96 4.94
CA LEU A 288 0.02 -7.69 4.94
C LEU A 288 0.42 -6.81 6.13
N CYS A 289 -0.26 -5.68 6.35
CA CYS A 289 0.02 -4.81 7.49
C CYS A 289 -0.19 -5.54 8.84
N SER A 290 -1.30 -6.28 8.99
CA SER A 290 -1.54 -7.06 10.22
C SER A 290 -0.52 -8.16 10.43
N LYS A 291 0.06 -8.71 9.35
CA LYS A 291 1.12 -9.71 9.45
C LYS A 291 2.42 -9.09 9.93
N CYS A 292 2.76 -7.88 9.48
CA CYS A 292 3.91 -7.13 9.98
C CYS A 292 3.79 -6.87 11.49
N GLU A 293 2.63 -6.40 11.97
CA GLU A 293 2.38 -6.16 13.40
C GLU A 293 2.55 -7.44 14.24
N LYS A 294 2.07 -8.58 13.72
CA LYS A 294 2.23 -9.88 14.39
C LYS A 294 3.69 -10.32 14.45
N LEU A 295 4.43 -10.19 13.35
CA LEU A 295 5.84 -10.56 13.30
C LEU A 295 6.69 -9.67 14.23
N ASP A 296 6.37 -8.39 14.32
CA ASP A 296 7.01 -7.46 15.24
C ASP A 296 6.75 -7.84 16.71
N ALA A 297 5.51 -8.19 17.04
CA ALA A 297 5.16 -8.68 18.37
C ALA A 297 5.86 -10.01 18.71
N GLU A 298 5.97 -10.93 17.74
CA GLU A 298 6.73 -12.18 17.89
C GLU A 298 8.22 -11.90 18.16
N PHE A 299 8.82 -10.94 17.44
CA PHE A 299 10.22 -10.52 17.64
C PHE A 299 10.44 -10.06 19.09
N SER A 300 9.60 -9.15 19.57
CA SER A 300 9.67 -8.63 20.94
C SER A 300 9.51 -9.73 22.00
N ASN A 301 8.57 -10.64 21.77
CA ASN A 301 8.31 -11.74 22.70
C ASN A 301 9.49 -12.70 22.84
N ILE A 302 10.29 -12.91 21.78
CA ILE A 302 11.50 -13.76 21.85
C ILE A 302 12.48 -13.19 22.90
N PHE A 303 12.73 -11.88 22.89
CA PHE A 303 13.61 -11.24 23.89
C PHE A 303 12.99 -11.21 25.29
N HIS A 304 11.68 -10.98 25.38
CA HIS A 304 11.01 -10.98 26.68
C HIS A 304 11.07 -12.34 27.37
N MET A 305 10.82 -13.44 26.65
CA MET A 305 10.88 -14.79 27.24
C MET A 305 12.30 -15.20 27.64
N THR A 306 13.29 -14.66 26.95
CA THR A 306 14.72 -14.88 27.20
C THR A 306 15.21 -14.26 28.52
N LYS A 307 14.53 -13.22 29.01
CA LYS A 307 14.89 -12.44 30.21
C LYS A 307 14.93 -13.24 31.52
N HIS A 308 14.33 -14.43 31.57
CA HIS A 308 14.14 -15.17 32.83
C HIS A 308 15.37 -15.96 33.31
N GLU A 309 16.50 -15.91 32.60
CA GLU A 309 17.71 -16.64 33.00
C GLU A 309 18.71 -15.74 33.77
N ARG A 310 18.90 -16.05 35.06
CA ARG A 310 19.42 -15.14 36.11
C ARG A 310 20.94 -14.93 36.17
N TYR A 311 21.72 -15.41 35.20
CA TYR A 311 23.15 -15.63 35.43
C TYR A 311 24.08 -14.44 35.13
N ASN A 312 23.64 -13.46 34.32
CA ASN A 312 24.44 -12.26 34.02
C ASN A 312 23.57 -10.99 34.10
N PRO A 313 23.76 -10.11 35.10
CA PRO A 313 22.92 -8.94 35.30
C PRO A 313 23.09 -7.88 34.20
N PHE A 314 24.27 -7.78 33.59
CA PHE A 314 24.55 -6.83 32.51
C PHE A 314 23.83 -7.23 31.21
N LEU A 315 23.94 -8.51 30.82
CA LEU A 315 23.22 -9.04 29.65
C LEU A 315 21.70 -8.94 29.83
N ASN A 316 21.21 -9.23 31.04
CA ASN A 316 19.78 -9.09 31.36
C ASN A 316 19.30 -7.64 31.32
N ALA A 317 20.13 -6.68 31.72
CA ALA A 317 19.82 -5.25 31.61
C ALA A 317 19.68 -4.84 30.13
N LEU A 318 20.61 -5.27 29.27
CA LEU A 318 20.57 -4.95 27.84
C LEU A 318 19.42 -5.64 27.10
N LEU A 319 19.17 -6.93 27.36
CA LEU A 319 18.00 -7.63 26.81
C LEU A 319 16.69 -6.98 27.26
N LYS A 320 16.64 -6.49 28.50
CA LYS A 320 15.50 -5.72 29.03
C LYS A 320 15.35 -4.39 28.30
N GLU A 321 16.45 -3.65 28.10
CA GLU A 321 16.44 -2.39 27.36
C GLU A 321 15.97 -2.59 25.92
N MET A 322 16.53 -3.57 25.21
CA MET A 322 16.15 -3.90 23.85
C MET A 322 14.68 -4.32 23.76
N SER A 323 14.23 -5.20 24.66
CA SER A 323 12.82 -5.60 24.72
C SER A 323 11.91 -4.40 24.96
N LEU A 324 12.27 -3.49 25.88
CA LEU A 324 11.51 -2.26 26.13
C LEU A 324 11.48 -1.35 24.91
N GLN A 325 12.61 -1.14 24.22
CA GLN A 325 12.68 -0.32 23.02
C GLN A 325 11.79 -0.87 21.90
N ILE A 326 11.86 -2.19 21.63
CA ILE A 326 11.00 -2.86 20.65
C ILE A 326 9.52 -2.74 21.05
N PHE A 327 9.20 -2.87 22.34
CA PHE A 327 7.82 -2.70 22.81
C PHE A 327 7.31 -1.26 22.69
N HIS A 328 8.18 -0.26 22.79
CA HIS A 328 7.81 1.14 22.63
C HIS A 328 7.71 1.56 21.16
N GLN A 329 8.58 1.05 20.29
CA GLN A 329 8.63 1.38 18.87
C GLN A 329 8.02 0.29 17.99
N LYS A 330 6.71 0.05 18.17
CA LYS A 330 6.01 -0.99 17.40
C LYS A 330 5.86 -0.60 15.94
N ILE A 331 6.12 -1.55 15.05
CA ILE A 331 5.81 -1.41 13.63
C ILE A 331 4.29 -1.40 13.48
N ARG A 332 3.75 -0.24 13.09
CA ARG A 332 2.35 -0.01 12.77
C ARG A 332 2.28 0.70 11.43
N PHE A 333 1.22 0.42 10.69
CA PHE A 333 0.96 1.09 9.42
C PHE A 333 -0.31 1.90 9.54
N THR A 334 -0.19 3.19 9.31
CA THR A 334 -1.26 4.17 9.37
C THR A 334 -1.46 4.78 7.98
N ALA A 335 -2.72 5.00 7.63
CA ALA A 335 -3.08 5.76 6.45
C ALA A 335 -2.95 7.24 6.81
N GLY A 336 -1.75 7.81 6.62
CA GLY A 336 -1.46 9.23 6.86
C GLY A 336 -1.63 9.68 8.32
N GLY A 337 -1.44 8.78 9.29
CA GLY A 337 -1.66 9.06 10.71
C GLY A 337 -3.13 9.09 11.15
N PHE A 338 -4.09 8.89 10.24
CA PHE A 338 -5.51 8.94 10.57
C PHE A 338 -6.07 7.60 11.04
N ILE A 339 -5.69 6.51 10.36
CA ILE A 339 -6.32 5.19 10.54
C ILE A 339 -5.27 4.09 10.46
N ASP A 340 -5.21 3.22 11.47
CA ASP A 340 -4.40 2.01 11.44
C ASP A 340 -4.92 1.04 10.36
N VAL A 341 -4.07 0.67 9.42
CA VAL A 341 -4.38 -0.25 8.33
C VAL A 341 -4.18 -1.68 8.81
N ASN A 342 -5.22 -2.28 9.38
CA ASN A 342 -5.20 -3.66 9.88
C ASN A 342 -6.55 -4.37 9.63
N TYR A 343 -6.71 -5.60 10.13
CA TYR A 343 -7.98 -6.33 10.00
C TYR A 343 -9.19 -5.57 10.59
N LYS A 344 -8.99 -4.68 11.58
CA LYS A 344 -10.08 -3.84 12.10
C LYS A 344 -10.53 -2.82 11.07
N LEU A 345 -9.61 -2.24 10.30
CA LEU A 345 -9.96 -1.38 9.18
C LEU A 345 -10.77 -2.13 8.13
N PHE A 346 -10.33 -3.34 7.74
CA PHE A 346 -11.08 -4.15 6.78
C PHE A 346 -12.52 -4.44 7.25
N GLY A 347 -12.70 -4.81 8.52
CA GLY A 347 -14.04 -5.02 9.09
C GLY A 347 -14.90 -3.76 9.07
N LYS A 348 -14.34 -2.60 9.47
CA LYS A 348 -15.04 -1.30 9.41
C LYS A 348 -15.39 -0.91 7.98
N PHE A 349 -14.47 -1.16 7.03
CA PHE A 349 -14.65 -0.89 5.61
C PHE A 349 -15.83 -1.69 5.03
N LEU A 350 -15.88 -3.00 5.29
CA LEU A 350 -16.99 -3.84 4.84
C LEU A 350 -18.32 -3.41 5.45
N PHE A 351 -18.35 -3.17 6.76
CA PHE A 351 -19.56 -2.73 7.45
C PHE A 351 -20.08 -1.41 6.88
N ALA A 352 -19.21 -0.41 6.75
CA ALA A 352 -19.56 0.87 6.16
C ALA A 352 -20.07 0.69 4.72
N THR A 353 -19.40 -0.13 3.91
CA THR A 353 -19.80 -0.38 2.52
C THR A 353 -21.22 -0.90 2.44
N VAL A 354 -21.55 -1.92 3.24
CA VAL A 354 -22.91 -2.49 3.29
C VAL A 354 -23.94 -1.43 3.73
N CYS A 355 -23.65 -0.67 4.79
CA CYS A 355 -24.54 0.39 5.26
C CYS A 355 -24.84 1.42 4.16
N TYR A 356 -23.80 1.94 3.48
CA TYR A 356 -23.97 2.94 2.43
C TYR A 356 -24.68 2.38 1.18
N VAL A 357 -24.42 1.12 0.81
CA VAL A 357 -25.16 0.46 -0.28
C VAL A 357 -26.65 0.36 0.06
N VAL A 358 -27.00 -0.07 1.28
CA VAL A 358 -28.40 -0.16 1.73
C VAL A 358 -29.06 1.22 1.73
N ILE A 359 -28.39 2.24 2.27
CA ILE A 359 -28.89 3.62 2.29
C ILE A 359 -29.16 4.12 0.87
N LEU A 360 -28.24 3.91 -0.07
CA LEU A 360 -28.43 4.34 -1.47
C LEU A 360 -29.61 3.63 -2.15
N ILE A 361 -29.76 2.32 -1.93
CA ILE A 361 -30.89 1.56 -2.46
C ILE A 361 -32.21 2.07 -1.85
N GLN A 362 -32.24 2.35 -0.54
CA GLN A 362 -33.42 2.89 0.12
C GLN A 362 -33.82 4.27 -0.43
N PHE A 363 -32.85 5.17 -0.64
CA PHE A 363 -33.12 6.46 -1.26
C PHE A 363 -33.68 6.31 -2.67
N HIS A 364 -33.16 5.35 -3.46
CA HIS A 364 -33.69 5.08 -4.79
C HIS A 364 -35.14 4.58 -4.76
N MET A 365 -35.49 3.68 -3.83
CA MET A 365 -36.87 3.18 -3.70
C MET A 365 -37.86 4.23 -3.16
N SER A 366 -37.36 5.30 -2.52
CA SER A 366 -38.20 6.37 -1.95
C SER A 366 -38.58 7.47 -2.95
N VAL A 367 -37.93 7.48 -4.12
CA VAL A 367 -38.20 8.37 -5.26
C VAL A 367 -39.05 7.61 -6.27
#